data_AF-D9PMQ3-F1
#
_entry.id   AF-D9PMQ3-F1
#
_cell.length_a   1.000
_cell.length_b   1.000
_cell.length_c   1.000
_cell.angle_alpha   90.00
_cell.angle_beta   90.00
_cell.angle_gamma   90.00
#
_symmetry.space_group_name_H-M   'P 1'
#
loop_
_entity.id
_entity.type
_entity.pdbx_description
1 polymer ?
#
loop_
_entity_poly.entity_id
_entity_poly.type
_entity_poly.pdbx_seq_one_letter_code
_entity_poly.pdbx_strand_id
1 'polypeptide(L)'
;MRYIELNPVRAGMVPHPAEYRWSSYRANAQGEPDPVLSPHSLYVALAADDSSRQIAYRELFRHQLDPGVVDSIRQATNGNFALGDARFAADIAAAVGRRAVPGKSGRPRKAAAAAVRDLFE
;
A
#
# COMPACT_ATOMS: atom_id res chain seq x y z
N MET A 1 5.82 -3.02 6.47
CA MET A 1 6.05 -4.30 7.18
C MET A 1 4.89 -5.26 6.99
N ARG A 2 3.75 -5.11 7.68
CA ARG A 2 2.63 -6.10 7.68
C ARG A 2 2.19 -6.61 6.30
N TYR A 3 1.90 -5.71 5.35
CA TYR A 3 1.42 -6.10 4.02
C TYR A 3 2.39 -7.06 3.32
N ILE A 4 3.68 -6.73 3.35
CA ILE A 4 4.76 -7.48 2.70
C ILE A 4 4.91 -8.85 3.35
N GLU A 5 5.01 -8.89 4.68
CA GLU A 5 5.20 -10.12 5.45
C GLU A 5 4.01 -11.09 5.32
N LEU A 6 2.80 -10.57 5.12
CA LEU A 6 1.60 -11.38 4.90
C LEU A 6 1.39 -11.80 3.43
N ASN A 7 2.16 -11.27 2.47
CA ASN A 7 1.98 -11.61 1.05
C ASN A 7 2.06 -13.13 0.78
N PRO A 8 3.06 -13.87 1.30
CA PRO A 8 3.17 -15.32 1.05
C PRO A 8 1.98 -16.11 1.61
N VAL A 9 1.44 -15.67 2.76
CA VAL A 9 0.26 -16.26 3.38
C VAL A 9 -0.98 -15.99 2.55
N ARG A 10 -1.20 -14.73 2.14
CA ARG A 10 -2.34 -14.37 1.28
C ARG A 10 -2.29 -15.05 -0.09
N ALA A 11 -1.09 -15.32 -0.59
CA ALA A 11 -0.88 -16.05 -1.84
C ALA A 11 -1.03 -17.58 -1.69
N GLY A 12 -1.28 -18.09 -0.47
CA GLY A 12 -1.42 -19.51 -0.19
C GLY A 12 -0.10 -20.31 -0.29
N MET A 13 1.05 -19.64 -0.25
CA MET A 13 2.36 -20.28 -0.36
C MET A 13 2.79 -20.94 0.95
N VAL A 14 2.47 -20.32 2.08
CA VAL A 14 2.76 -20.81 3.44
C VAL A 14 1.61 -20.47 4.39
N PRO A 15 1.37 -21.24 5.46
CA PRO A 15 0.29 -20.93 6.40
C PRO A 15 0.64 -19.82 7.40
N HIS A 16 1.93 -19.57 7.65
CA HIS A 16 2.39 -18.53 8.57
C HIS A 16 3.56 -17.70 8.00
N PRO A 17 3.68 -16.39 8.29
CA PRO A 17 4.78 -15.55 7.77
C PRO A 17 6.18 -16.07 8.09
N ALA A 18 6.37 -16.66 9.28
CA ALA A 18 7.64 -17.25 9.70
C ALA A 18 8.12 -18.40 8.79
N GLU A 19 7.22 -19.05 8.06
CA GLU A 19 7.56 -20.19 7.21
C GLU A 19 8.08 -19.75 5.84
N TYR A 20 7.88 -18.48 5.46
CA TYR A 20 8.44 -17.97 4.22
C TYR A 20 9.89 -17.53 4.41
N ARG A 21 10.82 -18.22 3.74
CA ARG A 21 12.26 -17.99 3.88
C ARG A 21 12.71 -16.59 3.41
N TRP A 22 12.05 -16.02 2.41
CA TRP A 22 12.46 -14.75 1.79
C TRP A 22 11.68 -13.56 2.36
N SER A 23 11.72 -13.43 3.69
CA SER A 23 11.00 -12.41 4.43
C SER A 23 11.82 -11.98 5.65
N SER A 24 11.69 -10.71 6.05
CA SER A 24 12.33 -10.19 7.26
C SER A 24 11.61 -10.59 8.55
N TYR A 25 10.54 -11.39 8.47
CA TYR A 25 9.72 -11.77 9.62
C TYR A 25 10.55 -12.49 10.67
N ARG A 26 11.43 -13.41 10.28
CA ARG A 26 12.23 -14.18 11.26
C ARG A 26 13.15 -13.28 12.08
N ALA A 27 13.83 -12.34 11.42
CA ALA A 27 14.66 -11.37 12.12
C ALA A 27 13.84 -10.42 13.01
N ASN A 28 12.76 -9.85 12.48
CA ASN A 28 11.97 -8.85 13.19
C ASN A 28 11.06 -9.42 14.27
N ALA A 29 10.60 -10.65 14.11
CA ALA A 29 9.59 -11.29 14.97
C ALA A 29 10.16 -12.40 15.84
N GLN A 30 11.25 -13.07 15.44
CA GLN A 30 11.84 -14.21 16.14
C GLN A 30 13.29 -13.94 16.61
N GLY A 31 13.87 -12.80 16.20
CA GLY A 31 15.23 -12.42 16.58
C GLY A 31 16.31 -13.22 15.86
N GLU A 32 15.98 -13.89 14.75
CA GLU A 32 16.99 -14.59 13.95
C GLU A 32 17.95 -13.57 13.31
N PRO A 33 19.27 -13.68 13.52
CA PRO A 33 20.21 -12.74 12.93
C PRO A 33 20.21 -12.88 11.40
N ASP A 34 20.05 -11.76 10.71
CA ASP A 34 20.15 -11.68 9.26
C ASP A 34 21.11 -10.55 8.88
N PRO A 35 22.31 -10.85 8.35
CA PRO A 35 23.32 -9.85 8.06
C PRO A 35 22.95 -8.90 6.92
N VAL A 36 21.94 -9.21 6.11
CA VAL A 36 21.49 -8.31 5.04
C VAL A 36 20.40 -7.33 5.49
N LEU A 37 19.89 -7.47 6.72
CA LEU A 37 18.85 -6.61 7.24
C LEU A 37 19.43 -5.46 8.08
N SER A 38 19.06 -4.25 7.69
CA SER A 38 19.21 -3.07 8.54
C SER A 38 17.86 -2.75 9.21
N PRO A 39 17.78 -2.69 10.55
CA PRO A 39 16.55 -2.37 11.25
C PRO A 39 15.96 -1.03 10.79
N HIS A 40 14.72 -1.04 10.30
CA HIS A 40 14.02 0.18 9.91
C HIS A 40 13.66 1.01 11.14
N SER A 41 13.72 2.35 11.06
CA SER A 41 13.41 3.25 12.19
C SER A 41 12.04 2.98 12.83
N LEU A 42 10.99 2.81 12.02
CA LEU A 42 9.65 2.43 12.50
C LEU A 42 9.60 1.08 13.22
N TYR A 43 10.47 0.13 12.90
CA TYR A 43 10.57 -1.13 13.64
C TYR A 43 11.25 -0.88 14.99
N VAL A 44 12.38 -0.17 14.99
CA VAL A 44 13.10 0.22 16.22
C VAL A 44 12.19 1.01 17.17
N ALA A 45 11.30 1.85 16.64
CA ALA A 45 10.35 2.63 17.42
C ALA A 45 9.23 1.83 18.09
N LEU A 46 9.07 0.53 17.79
CA LEU A 46 8.01 -0.29 18.40
C LEU A 46 8.26 -0.54 19.90
N ALA A 47 9.53 -0.66 20.31
CA ALA A 47 9.92 -0.77 21.71
C ALA A 47 11.43 -0.53 21.89
N ALA A 48 11.82 -0.15 23.12
CA ALA A 48 13.20 0.19 23.45
C ALA A 48 14.17 -1.00 23.40
N ASP A 49 13.73 -2.19 23.83
CA ASP A 49 14.53 -3.41 23.85
C ASP A 49 14.08 -4.43 22.80
N ASP A 50 14.99 -5.35 22.47
CA ASP A 50 14.81 -6.34 21.41
C ASP A 50 13.64 -7.30 21.69
N SER A 51 13.49 -7.76 22.92
CA SER A 51 12.45 -8.72 23.30
C SER A 51 11.06 -8.08 23.16
N SER A 52 10.87 -6.90 23.76
CA SER A 52 9.63 -6.13 23.66
C SER A 52 9.32 -5.76 22.21
N ARG A 53 10.33 -5.45 21.41
CA ARG A 53 10.17 -5.08 20.01
C ARG A 53 9.70 -6.27 19.17
N GLN A 54 10.28 -7.45 19.38
CA GLN A 54 9.83 -8.69 18.72
C GLN A 54 8.40 -9.06 19.13
N ILE A 55 8.05 -8.90 20.42
CA ILE A 55 6.66 -9.08 20.90
C ILE A 55 5.72 -8.12 20.17
N ALA A 56 5.99 -6.82 20.22
CA ALA A 56 5.19 -5.80 19.57
C ALA A 56 5.06 -6.04 18.05
N TYR A 57 6.13 -6.51 17.41
CA TYR A 57 6.11 -6.87 16.00
C TYR A 57 5.18 -8.05 15.72
N ARG A 58 5.24 -9.13 16.52
CA ARG A 58 4.31 -10.28 16.39
C ARG A 58 2.85 -9.87 16.57
N GLU A 59 2.58 -8.95 17.49
CA GLU A 59 1.22 -8.43 17.74
C GLU A 59 0.60 -7.77 16.51
N LEU A 60 1.41 -7.17 15.63
CA LEU A 60 0.93 -6.64 14.35
C LEU A 60 0.29 -7.72 13.46
N PHE A 61 0.56 -9.00 13.68
CA PHE A 61 0.07 -10.10 12.83
C PHE A 61 -1.08 -10.89 13.45
N ARG A 62 -1.50 -10.56 14.68
CA ARG A 62 -2.64 -11.24 15.34
C ARG A 62 -3.94 -11.13 14.56
N HIS A 63 -4.13 -10.02 13.86
CA HIS A 63 -5.29 -9.77 13.02
C HIS A 63 -4.86 -9.64 11.56
N GLN A 64 -5.70 -10.18 10.67
CA GLN A 64 -5.55 -9.94 9.24
C GLN A 64 -5.64 -8.44 8.96
N LEU A 65 -4.95 -8.00 7.91
CA LEU A 65 -5.12 -6.63 7.43
C LEU A 65 -6.57 -6.46 6.97
N ASP A 66 -7.13 -5.30 7.29
CA ASP A 66 -8.44 -4.90 6.80
C ASP A 66 -8.47 -5.03 5.25
N PRO A 67 -9.45 -5.76 4.67
CA PRO A 67 -9.54 -5.95 3.23
C PRO A 67 -9.56 -4.63 2.45
N GLY A 68 -10.20 -3.58 2.98
CA GLY A 68 -10.23 -2.25 2.37
C GLY A 68 -8.86 -1.58 2.32
N VAL A 69 -8.01 -1.81 3.32
CA VAL A 69 -6.60 -1.35 3.27
C VAL A 69 -5.83 -2.08 2.18
N VAL A 70 -6.00 -3.40 2.06
CA VAL A 70 -5.36 -4.19 0.99
C VAL A 70 -5.81 -3.70 -0.38
N ASP A 71 -7.10 -3.46 -0.56
CA ASP A 71 -7.65 -2.96 -1.82
C ASP A 71 -7.13 -1.57 -2.17
N SER A 72 -7.02 -0.67 -1.17
CA SER A 72 -6.46 0.67 -1.40
C SER A 72 -5.01 0.61 -1.89
N ILE A 73 -4.17 -0.26 -1.30
CA ILE A 73 -2.78 -0.49 -1.73
C ILE A 73 -2.75 -1.00 -3.17
N ARG A 74 -3.61 -1.96 -3.51
CA ARG A 74 -3.66 -2.56 -4.87
C ARG A 74 -4.10 -1.56 -5.91
N GLN A 75 -5.17 -0.81 -5.64
CA GLN A 75 -5.68 0.21 -6.56
C GLN A 75 -4.64 1.31 -6.81
N ALA A 76 -3.99 1.79 -5.74
CA ALA A 76 -2.94 2.79 -5.86
C ALA A 76 -1.73 2.27 -6.66
N THR A 77 -1.26 1.06 -6.33
CA THR A 77 -0.08 0.47 -6.97
C THR A 77 -0.32 0.14 -8.45
N ASN A 78 -1.43 -0.55 -8.77
CA ASN A 78 -1.73 -0.97 -10.14
C ASN A 78 -2.04 0.22 -11.08
N GLY A 79 -2.60 1.29 -10.52
CA GLY A 79 -2.96 2.50 -11.27
C GLY A 79 -1.86 3.56 -11.28
N ASN A 80 -0.74 3.35 -10.57
CA ASN A 80 0.31 4.36 -10.36
C ASN A 80 -0.26 5.68 -9.78
N PHE A 81 -1.13 5.54 -8.78
CA PHE A 81 -1.80 6.60 -8.02
C PHE A 81 -1.22 6.73 -6.62
N ALA A 82 -1.54 7.82 -5.94
CA ALA A 82 -1.16 8.03 -4.54
C ALA A 82 -1.99 7.12 -3.62
N LEU A 83 -1.32 6.47 -2.66
CA LEU A 83 -1.96 5.80 -1.54
C LEU A 83 -2.08 6.79 -0.38
N GLY A 84 -3.30 7.20 -0.04
CA GLY A 84 -3.56 8.16 1.03
C GLY A 84 -4.92 8.82 0.89
N ASP A 85 -5.13 9.90 1.65
CA ASP A 85 -6.34 10.70 1.56
C ASP A 85 -6.33 11.65 0.35
N ALA A 86 -7.44 12.36 0.15
CA ALA A 86 -7.60 13.28 -0.97
C ALA A 86 -6.61 14.45 -0.94
N ARG A 87 -6.21 14.90 0.27
CA ARG A 87 -5.23 15.98 0.44
C ARG A 87 -3.86 15.50 -0.01
N PHE A 88 -3.41 14.35 0.49
CA PHE A 88 -2.15 13.73 0.11
C PHE A 88 -2.09 13.47 -1.39
N ALA A 89 -3.19 12.98 -1.99
CA ALA A 89 -3.24 12.75 -3.43
C ALA A 89 -3.11 14.07 -4.25
N ALA A 90 -3.68 15.17 -3.77
CA ALA A 90 -3.50 16.49 -4.38
C ALA A 90 -2.05 16.99 -4.26
N ASP A 91 -1.43 16.83 -3.09
CA ASP A 91 -0.03 17.21 -2.84
C ASP A 91 0.91 16.43 -3.76
N ILE A 92 0.71 15.11 -3.91
CA ILE A 92 1.49 14.28 -4.83
C ILE A 92 1.25 14.66 -6.30
N ALA A 93 0.00 14.98 -6.68
CA ALA A 93 -0.29 15.41 -8.04
C ALA A 93 0.43 16.71 -8.40
N ALA A 94 0.48 17.66 -7.46
CA ALA A 94 1.23 18.91 -7.61
C ALA A 94 2.75 18.66 -7.69
N ALA A 95 3.29 17.82 -6.81
CA ALA A 95 4.73 17.53 -6.76
C ALA A 95 5.25 16.81 -8.02
N VAL A 96 4.46 15.89 -8.58
CA VAL A 96 4.87 15.07 -9.74
C VAL A 96 4.43 15.68 -11.07
N GLY A 97 3.58 16.71 -11.05
CA GLY A 97 3.07 17.37 -12.27
C GLY A 97 2.15 16.47 -13.12
N ARG A 98 1.55 15.43 -12.52
CA ARG A 98 0.63 14.51 -13.18
C ARG A 98 -0.51 14.12 -12.25
N ARG A 99 -1.58 13.56 -12.81
CA ARG A 99 -2.69 13.03 -12.02
C ARG A 99 -2.20 11.89 -11.11
N ALA A 100 -2.52 11.97 -9.82
CA ALA A 100 -2.22 10.96 -8.80
C ALA A 100 -3.47 10.23 -8.26
N VAL A 101 -4.60 10.33 -8.96
CA VAL A 101 -5.88 9.69 -8.63
C VAL A 101 -6.50 9.02 -9.87
N PRO A 102 -7.39 8.02 -9.70
CA PRO A 102 -8.13 7.44 -10.81
C PRO A 102 -8.93 8.47 -11.60
N GLY A 103 -8.90 8.36 -12.93
CA GLY A 103 -9.80 9.10 -13.83
C GLY A 103 -11.09 8.34 -14.13
N LYS A 104 -11.95 8.93 -14.96
CA LYS A 104 -13.04 8.18 -15.61
C LYS A 104 -12.47 7.36 -16.75
N SER A 105 -12.57 6.04 -16.65
CA SER A 105 -12.18 5.13 -17.73
C SER A 105 -13.12 5.28 -18.93
N GLY A 106 -12.60 5.04 -20.14
CA GLY A 106 -13.35 5.07 -21.38
C GLY A 106 -13.23 6.38 -22.18
N ARG A 107 -13.83 6.37 -23.37
CA ARG A 107 -13.79 7.51 -24.30
C ARG A 107 -14.50 8.72 -23.68
N PRO A 108 -13.93 9.94 -23.80
CA PRO A 108 -14.65 11.16 -23.45
C PRO A 108 -16.01 11.22 -24.15
N ARG A 109 -17.05 11.65 -23.42
CA ARG A 109 -18.37 11.87 -24.03
C ARG A 109 -18.24 12.89 -25.15
N LYS A 110 -18.87 12.63 -26.30
CA LYS A 110 -18.98 13.61 -27.38
C LYS A 110 -19.75 14.81 -26.82
N ALA A 111 -19.15 16.00 -26.85
CA ALA A 111 -19.87 17.22 -26.51
C ALA A 111 -21.10 17.31 -27.41
N ALA A 112 -22.28 17.56 -26.84
CA ALA A 112 -23.45 17.85 -27.64
C ALA A 112 -23.11 19.06 -28.50
N ALA A 113 -23.32 18.96 -29.82
CA ALA A 113 -23.13 20.08 -30.71
C ALA A 113 -23.96 21.25 -30.16
N ALA A 114 -23.32 22.39 -29.92
CA ALA A 114 -24.04 23.62 -29.59
C ALA A 114 -25.12 23.78 -30.66
N ALA A 115 -26.38 23.91 -30.24
CA ALA A 115 -27.49 24.09 -31.14
C ALA A 115 -27.14 25.24 -32.08
N VAL A 116 -26.95 24.91 -33.37
CA VAL A 116 -26.84 25.91 -34.42
C VAL A 116 -28.16 26.66 -34.37
N ARG A 117 -28.15 27.88 -33.82
CA ARG A 117 -29.29 28.79 -34.00
C ARG A 117 -29.40 29.02 -35.49
N ASP A 118 -30.59 28.75 -36.02
CA ASP A 118 -30.94 28.97 -37.41
C ASP A 118 -30.50 30.37 -37.84
N LEU A 119 -29.53 30.39 -38.75
CA LEU A 119 -29.02 31.58 -39.41
C LEU A 119 -29.84 31.82 -40.69
N PHE A 120 -31.17 31.82 -40.57
CA PHE A 120 -32.10 32.16 -41.64
C PHE A 120 -33.39 32.75 -41.04
N GLU A 121 -33.29 33.96 -40.50
CA GLU A 121 -34.36 34.96 -40.51
C GLU A 121 -33.85 36.24 -41.17
#